data_AF-A0A7J8MUY3-F1
#
_entry.id   AF-A0A7J8MUY3-F1
#
_cell.length_a   1.000
_cell.length_b   1.000
_cell.length_c   1.000
_cell.angle_alpha   90.00
_cell.angle_beta   90.00
_cell.angle_gamma   90.00
#
_symmetry.space_group_name_H-M   'P 1'
#
loop_
_entity.id
_entity.type
_entity.pdbx_description
1 polymer ?
#
loop_
_entity_poly.entity_id
_entity_poly.type
_entity_poly.pdbx_seq_one_letter_code
_entity_poly.pdbx_strand_id
1 'polypeptide(L)'
;MATKLSIAKKVFMQEKDLILNSSSFHNFFSENEDWLKPYAAFCFLRDFFETSDHSQWGCFSNYSKDKLEKLVSKDALHYDTICFHYYIQFHLHLQLSEAAEYARAKGVVLKGDLPIGVDRNSVDTWVYPTLFRMNTSTGAPPDYFAKNGQNWGFPTYNWEEMSKDNYGWWRARLTQMGKYFTAYRIDHILGFFRIWELPDHAMTGLIGKFRPSIPLSQEELEREGIWDFDRLTRPYVRKEFLQENFGDSWILIAANFFKEYLDRYE
;
A
#
# COMPACT_ATOMS: atom_id res chain seq x y z
N MET A 1 -16.40 14.37 3.69
CA MET A 1 -15.74 13.63 4.79
C MET A 1 -15.56 14.46 6.07
N ALA A 2 -15.07 15.70 5.99
CA ALA A 2 -14.79 16.55 7.17
C ALA A 2 -15.95 16.65 8.19
N THR A 3 -17.19 16.83 7.71
CA THR A 3 -18.38 16.94 8.57
C THR A 3 -18.62 15.69 9.42
N LYS A 4 -18.51 14.49 8.84
CA LYS A 4 -18.75 13.22 9.57
C LYS A 4 -17.71 13.01 10.67
N LEU A 5 -16.45 13.28 10.38
CA LEU A 5 -15.37 13.20 11.37
C LEU A 5 -15.51 14.26 12.47
N SER A 6 -15.91 15.48 12.12
CA SER A 6 -16.17 16.54 13.10
C SER A 6 -17.30 16.17 14.07
N ILE A 7 -18.39 15.60 13.55
CA ILE A 7 -19.51 15.11 14.38
C ILE A 7 -19.03 13.96 15.27
N ALA A 8 -18.35 12.97 14.70
CA ALA A 8 -17.87 11.82 15.47
C ALA A 8 -16.91 12.23 16.60
N LYS A 9 -16.03 13.23 16.38
CA LYS A 9 -15.18 13.79 17.44
C LYS A 9 -16.00 14.42 18.57
N LYS A 10 -17.07 15.16 18.24
CA LYS A 10 -17.96 15.75 19.25
C LYS A 10 -18.68 14.70 20.09
N VAL A 11 -19.17 13.62 19.46
CA VAL A 11 -19.81 12.50 20.15
C VAL A 11 -18.80 11.76 21.02
N PHE A 12 -17.61 11.47 20.48
CA PHE A 12 -16.52 10.83 21.23
C PHE A 12 -16.18 11.60 22.51
N MET A 13 -16.07 12.94 22.45
CA MET A 13 -15.80 13.76 23.65
C MET A 13 -16.87 13.65 24.74
N GLN A 14 -18.11 13.27 24.39
CA GLN A 14 -19.21 13.11 25.34
C GLN A 14 -19.30 11.66 25.87
N GLU A 15 -18.94 10.67 25.05
CA GLU A 15 -19.20 9.25 25.34
C GLU A 15 -17.93 8.43 25.60
N LYS A 16 -16.73 9.00 25.46
CA LYS A 16 -15.47 8.24 25.52
C LYS A 16 -15.34 7.40 26.79
N ASP A 17 -15.67 7.95 27.96
CA ASP A 17 -15.50 7.24 29.22
C ASP A 17 -16.52 6.09 29.36
N LEU A 18 -17.74 6.28 28.84
CA LEU A 18 -18.76 5.23 28.83
C LEU A 18 -18.35 4.07 27.91
N ILE A 19 -17.93 4.40 26.68
CA ILE A 19 -17.63 3.41 25.66
C ILE A 19 -16.30 2.71 25.92
N LEU A 20 -15.23 3.45 26.22
CA LEU A 20 -13.90 2.89 26.41
C LEU A 20 -13.78 2.03 27.67
N ASN A 21 -14.67 2.21 28.66
CA ASN A 21 -14.73 1.37 29.85
C ASN A 21 -15.76 0.23 29.74
N SER A 22 -16.50 0.13 28.62
CA SER A 22 -17.48 -0.93 28.42
C SER A 22 -16.82 -2.30 28.22
N SER A 23 -17.46 -3.37 28.69
CA SER A 23 -16.99 -4.74 28.46
C SER A 23 -16.92 -5.09 26.97
N SER A 24 -17.88 -4.63 26.17
CA SER A 24 -17.89 -4.80 24.72
C SER A 24 -16.66 -4.19 24.05
N PHE A 25 -16.27 -2.98 24.47
CA PHE A 25 -15.08 -2.34 23.93
C PHE A 25 -13.80 -3.07 24.36
N HIS A 26 -13.69 -3.47 25.63
CA HIS A 26 -12.52 -4.22 26.10
C HIS A 26 -12.33 -5.55 25.36
N ASN A 27 -13.42 -6.30 25.12
CA ASN A 27 -13.36 -7.53 24.33
C ASN A 27 -12.90 -7.25 22.90
N PHE A 28 -13.56 -6.28 22.22
CA PHE A 28 -13.16 -5.85 20.88
C PHE A 28 -11.69 -5.43 20.83
N PHE A 29 -11.23 -4.64 21.79
CA PHE A 29 -9.86 -4.18 21.84
C PHE A 29 -8.89 -5.36 22.00
N SER A 30 -9.14 -6.27 22.95
CA SER A 30 -8.28 -7.43 23.18
C SER A 30 -8.18 -8.37 21.97
N GLU A 31 -9.26 -8.52 21.21
CA GLU A 31 -9.29 -9.37 20.01
C GLU A 31 -8.57 -8.75 18.80
N ASN A 32 -8.33 -7.44 18.83
CA ASN A 32 -7.87 -6.68 17.67
C ASN A 32 -6.60 -5.86 17.95
N GLU A 33 -6.03 -5.90 19.16
CA GLU A 33 -4.96 -5.00 19.58
C GLU A 33 -3.73 -5.04 18.67
N ASP A 34 -3.42 -6.21 18.12
CA ASP A 34 -2.27 -6.44 17.23
C ASP A 34 -2.28 -5.55 15.99
N TRP A 35 -3.44 -5.32 15.37
CA TRP A 35 -3.57 -4.43 14.21
C TRP A 35 -4.11 -3.05 14.60
N LEU A 36 -4.92 -2.98 15.66
CA LEU A 36 -5.62 -1.77 16.06
C LEU A 36 -4.67 -0.73 16.66
N LYS A 37 -3.73 -1.15 17.53
CA LYS A 37 -2.72 -0.24 18.10
C LYS A 37 -1.84 0.38 17.00
N PRO A 38 -1.19 -0.38 16.10
CA PRO A 38 -0.44 0.21 15.00
C PRO A 38 -1.29 1.07 14.08
N TYR A 39 -2.53 0.70 13.79
CA TYR A 39 -3.43 1.49 12.94
C TYR A 39 -3.74 2.87 13.55
N ALA A 40 -4.09 2.93 14.84
CA ALA A 40 -4.37 4.20 15.50
C ALA A 40 -3.12 5.08 15.61
N ALA A 41 -1.97 4.49 15.92
CA ALA A 41 -0.68 5.16 15.91
C ALA A 41 -0.34 5.72 14.51
N PHE A 42 -0.53 4.92 13.47
CA PHE A 42 -0.32 5.34 12.08
C PHE A 42 -1.20 6.52 11.70
N CYS A 43 -2.49 6.48 12.05
CA CYS A 43 -3.41 7.59 11.77
C CYS A 43 -2.99 8.88 12.51
N PHE A 44 -2.59 8.75 13.78
CA PHE A 44 -2.09 9.87 14.57
C PHE A 44 -0.83 10.48 13.96
N LEU A 45 0.17 9.65 13.60
CA LEU A 45 1.42 10.11 13.00
C LEU A 45 1.20 10.73 11.63
N ARG A 46 0.35 10.14 10.79
CA ARG A 46 -0.03 10.72 9.50
C ARG A 46 -0.60 12.13 9.65
N ASP A 47 -1.52 12.30 10.59
CA ASP A 47 -2.17 13.59 10.81
C ASP A 47 -1.21 14.60 11.47
N PHE A 48 -0.31 14.14 12.34
CA PHE A 48 0.69 14.98 13.00
C PHE A 48 1.79 15.49 12.04
N PHE A 49 2.28 14.64 11.15
CA PHE A 49 3.29 15.00 10.14
C PHE A 49 2.67 15.50 8.82
N GLU A 50 1.33 15.53 8.71
CA GLU A 50 0.57 15.92 7.52
C GLU A 50 0.93 15.10 6.25
N THR A 51 1.46 13.89 6.42
CA THR A 51 1.85 13.00 5.33
C THR A 51 1.75 11.54 5.76
N SER A 52 1.32 10.66 4.86
CA SER A 52 1.35 9.20 5.07
C SER A 52 2.69 8.58 4.70
N ASP A 53 3.57 9.33 4.06
CA ASP A 53 4.95 8.90 3.79
C ASP A 53 5.71 8.80 5.11
N HIS A 54 5.74 7.59 5.64
CA HIS A 54 6.33 7.30 6.93
C HIS A 54 7.84 7.56 6.95
N SER A 55 8.53 7.61 5.81
CA SER A 55 9.95 8.01 5.77
C SER A 55 10.19 9.43 6.31
N GLN A 56 9.15 10.27 6.30
CA GLN A 56 9.19 11.66 6.77
C GLN A 56 8.85 11.81 8.27
N TRP A 57 8.55 10.72 8.99
CA TRP A 57 8.13 10.78 10.40
C TRP A 57 9.29 10.80 11.40
N GLY A 58 10.50 11.15 10.95
CA GLY A 58 11.70 11.25 11.78
C GLY A 58 11.99 9.94 12.53
N CYS A 59 11.95 9.98 13.87
CA CYS A 59 12.24 8.81 14.69
C CYS A 59 11.17 7.70 14.58
N PHE A 60 9.98 7.97 14.04
CA PHE A 60 8.92 6.99 13.80
C PHE A 60 8.94 6.40 12.38
N SER A 61 9.90 6.79 11.54
CA SER A 61 10.03 6.28 10.17
C SER A 61 10.14 4.76 10.10
N ASN A 62 10.90 4.18 11.01
CA ASN A 62 10.98 2.74 11.19
C ASN A 62 10.11 2.33 12.37
N TYR A 63 9.19 1.38 12.11
CA TYR A 63 8.34 0.81 13.13
C TYR A 63 9.16 0.14 14.24
N SER A 64 8.71 0.32 15.49
CA SER A 64 9.27 -0.35 16.67
C SER A 64 8.17 -0.55 17.70
N LYS A 65 8.09 -1.78 18.25
CA LYS A 65 7.10 -2.11 19.28
C LYS A 65 7.25 -1.26 20.53
N ASP A 66 8.48 -0.94 20.96
CA ASP A 66 8.72 -0.06 22.13
C ASP A 66 8.21 1.36 21.89
N LYS A 67 8.48 1.93 20.71
CA LYS A 67 7.98 3.25 20.33
C LYS A 67 6.47 3.27 20.22
N LEU A 68 5.88 2.20 19.67
CA LEU A 68 4.44 2.03 19.57
C LEU A 68 3.80 2.05 20.97
N GLU A 69 4.25 1.20 21.89
CA GLU A 69 3.63 1.11 23.24
C GLU A 69 3.77 2.43 24.02
N LYS A 70 4.88 3.17 23.85
CA LYS A 70 5.03 4.52 24.43
C LYS A 70 4.05 5.52 23.80
N LEU A 71 3.88 5.47 22.48
CA LEU A 71 2.99 6.37 21.76
C LEU A 71 1.52 6.12 22.12
N VAL A 72 1.10 4.85 22.26
CA VAL A 72 -0.28 4.50 22.63
C VAL A 72 -0.51 4.42 24.14
N SER A 73 0.42 4.91 24.95
CA SER A 73 0.31 4.89 26.42
C SER A 73 -0.83 5.79 26.90
N LYS A 74 -1.56 5.32 27.92
CA LYS A 74 -2.65 6.09 28.56
C LYS A 74 -2.18 7.39 29.20
N ASP A 75 -0.91 7.47 29.57
CA ASP A 75 -0.31 8.64 30.22
C ASP A 75 0.14 9.71 29.20
N ALA A 76 0.07 9.42 27.90
CA ALA A 76 0.48 10.36 26.85
C ALA A 76 -0.55 11.48 26.67
N LEU A 77 -0.07 12.73 26.50
CA LEU A 77 -0.94 13.90 26.29
C LEU A 77 -1.88 13.77 25.08
N HIS A 78 -1.46 13.00 24.06
CA HIS A 78 -2.21 12.78 22.83
C HIS A 78 -3.07 11.50 22.85
N TYR A 79 -3.15 10.80 23.99
CA TYR A 79 -3.83 9.51 24.11
C TYR A 79 -5.30 9.57 23.67
N ASP A 80 -6.03 10.64 24.00
CA ASP A 80 -7.42 10.86 23.55
C ASP A 80 -7.54 10.86 22.01
N THR A 81 -6.53 11.38 21.30
CA THR A 81 -6.52 11.40 19.82
C THR A 81 -6.34 9.99 19.26
N ILE A 82 -5.52 9.16 19.91
CA ILE A 82 -5.35 7.75 19.56
C ILE A 82 -6.65 6.97 19.87
N CYS A 83 -7.22 7.18 21.06
CA CYS A 83 -8.48 6.56 21.46
C CYS A 83 -9.65 6.89 20.52
N PHE A 84 -9.65 8.08 19.91
CA PHE A 84 -10.64 8.40 18.89
C PHE A 84 -10.60 7.40 17.72
N HIS A 85 -9.42 6.95 17.29
CA HIS A 85 -9.32 5.91 16.25
C HIS A 85 -9.81 4.54 16.73
N TYR A 86 -9.56 4.16 18.00
CA TYR A 86 -10.13 2.94 18.58
C TYR A 86 -11.65 3.00 18.63
N TYR A 87 -12.20 4.13 19.06
CA TYR A 87 -13.64 4.39 19.10
C TYR A 87 -14.28 4.25 17.71
N ILE A 88 -13.68 4.87 16.68
CA ILE A 88 -14.19 4.75 15.30
C ILE A 88 -14.17 3.30 14.83
N GLN A 89 -13.07 2.57 15.02
CA GLN A 89 -12.97 1.17 14.60
C GLN A 89 -13.96 0.27 15.36
N PHE A 90 -14.19 0.52 16.65
CA PHE A 90 -15.19 -0.17 17.43
C PHE A 90 -16.62 0.05 16.89
N HIS A 91 -17.01 1.29 16.61
CA HIS A 91 -18.33 1.57 16.05
C HIS A 91 -18.50 1.02 14.63
N LEU A 92 -17.46 1.06 13.80
CA LEU A 92 -17.48 0.41 12.48
C LEU A 92 -17.66 -1.10 12.61
N HIS A 93 -16.99 -1.74 13.56
CA HIS A 93 -17.17 -3.16 13.86
C HIS A 93 -18.62 -3.46 14.27
N LEU A 94 -19.19 -2.73 15.24
CA LEU A 94 -20.57 -2.96 15.69
C LEU A 94 -21.58 -2.83 14.54
N GLN A 95 -21.50 -1.72 13.78
CA GLN A 95 -22.45 -1.44 12.71
C GLN A 95 -22.34 -2.44 11.55
N LEU A 96 -21.12 -2.85 11.19
CA LEU A 96 -20.93 -3.82 10.11
C LEU A 96 -21.32 -5.24 10.55
N SER A 97 -21.04 -5.62 11.80
CA SER A 97 -21.48 -6.90 12.37
C SER A 97 -23.00 -6.98 12.41
N GLU A 98 -23.68 -5.94 12.91
CA GLU A 98 -25.15 -5.89 12.96
C GLU A 98 -25.77 -6.03 11.56
N ALA A 99 -25.26 -5.26 10.57
CA ALA A 99 -25.73 -5.33 9.20
C ALA A 99 -25.51 -6.73 8.58
N ALA A 100 -24.34 -7.34 8.83
CA ALA A 100 -24.00 -8.66 8.33
C ALA A 100 -24.86 -9.76 8.95
N GLU A 101 -25.11 -9.70 10.25
CA GLU A 101 -25.98 -10.62 10.97
C GLU A 101 -27.43 -10.50 10.51
N TYR A 102 -27.93 -9.26 10.36
CA TYR A 102 -29.25 -9.01 9.84
C TYR A 102 -29.43 -9.60 8.43
N ALA A 103 -28.46 -9.36 7.53
CA ALA A 103 -28.48 -9.92 6.18
C ALA A 103 -28.53 -11.46 6.22
N ARG A 104 -27.65 -12.10 7.01
CA ARG A 104 -27.62 -13.56 7.18
C ARG A 104 -28.94 -14.10 7.69
N ALA A 105 -29.56 -13.44 8.68
CA ALA A 105 -30.88 -13.82 9.21
C ALA A 105 -31.99 -13.74 8.16
N LYS A 106 -31.81 -12.96 7.09
CA LYS A 106 -32.71 -12.87 5.93
C LYS A 106 -32.31 -13.76 4.75
N GLY A 107 -31.32 -14.63 4.92
CA GLY A 107 -30.80 -15.47 3.84
C GLY A 107 -29.99 -14.71 2.79
N VAL A 108 -29.56 -13.47 3.09
CA VAL A 108 -28.72 -12.65 2.22
C VAL A 108 -27.28 -12.71 2.72
N VAL A 109 -26.35 -13.09 1.84
CA VAL A 109 -24.93 -13.12 2.17
C VAL A 109 -24.25 -11.82 1.71
N LEU A 110 -23.39 -11.25 2.56
CA LEU A 110 -22.51 -10.17 2.16
C LEU A 110 -21.23 -10.74 1.55
N LYS A 111 -20.91 -10.27 0.33
CA LYS A 111 -19.68 -10.60 -0.37
C LYS A 111 -18.69 -9.44 -0.26
N GLY A 112 -17.59 -9.66 0.44
CA GLY A 112 -16.51 -8.71 0.57
C GLY A 112 -15.65 -8.62 -0.68
N ASP A 113 -14.78 -7.62 -0.72
CA ASP A 113 -13.84 -7.38 -1.80
C ASP A 113 -12.48 -7.01 -1.21
N LEU A 114 -11.44 -7.71 -1.64
CA LEU A 114 -10.10 -7.60 -1.11
C LEU A 114 -9.13 -7.20 -2.22
N PRO A 115 -8.58 -5.97 -2.19
CA PRO A 115 -7.53 -5.55 -3.11
C PRO A 115 -6.31 -6.46 -3.02
N ILE A 116 -5.69 -6.78 -4.16
CA ILE A 116 -4.50 -7.65 -4.18
C ILE A 116 -3.35 -7.06 -3.39
N GLY A 117 -3.16 -5.74 -3.36
CA GLY A 117 -2.04 -5.07 -2.72
C GLY A 117 -2.47 -4.06 -1.65
N VAL A 118 -1.48 -3.39 -1.07
CA VAL A 118 -1.65 -2.32 -0.07
C VAL A 118 -0.80 -1.13 -0.44
N ASP A 119 -1.24 0.08 -0.10
CA ASP A 119 -0.51 1.29 -0.44
C ASP A 119 0.90 1.32 0.16
N ARG A 120 1.86 1.90 -0.56
CA ARG A 120 3.26 2.06 -0.13
C ARG A 120 3.38 2.80 1.22
N ASN A 121 2.47 3.72 1.45
CA ASN A 121 2.39 4.60 2.60
C ASN A 121 1.20 4.19 3.47
N SER A 122 1.07 2.88 3.74
CA SER A 122 0.03 2.30 4.59
C SER A 122 0.60 1.82 5.93
N VAL A 123 -0.29 1.51 6.87
CA VAL A 123 0.10 0.88 8.14
C VAL A 123 0.77 -0.48 7.91
N ASP A 124 0.34 -1.24 6.91
CA ASP A 124 0.90 -2.56 6.62
C ASP A 124 2.37 -2.47 6.18
N THR A 125 2.69 -1.53 5.29
CA THR A 125 4.07 -1.33 4.81
C THR A 125 4.96 -0.63 5.84
N TRP A 126 4.37 0.15 6.76
CA TRP A 126 5.10 0.72 7.89
C TRP A 126 5.46 -0.33 8.94
N VAL A 127 4.52 -1.19 9.30
CA VAL A 127 4.71 -2.22 10.36
C VAL A 127 5.49 -3.43 9.84
N TYR A 128 5.23 -3.84 8.60
CA TYR A 128 5.77 -5.08 8.02
C TYR A 128 6.53 -4.82 6.70
N PRO A 129 7.50 -3.88 6.64
CA PRO A 129 8.14 -3.47 5.39
C PRO A 129 8.84 -4.63 4.67
N THR A 130 9.31 -5.64 5.41
CA THR A 130 10.02 -6.81 4.86
C THR A 130 9.12 -7.74 4.05
N LEU A 131 7.80 -7.71 4.28
CA LEU A 131 6.81 -8.49 3.55
C LEU A 131 6.53 -7.92 2.15
N PHE A 132 7.07 -6.74 1.85
CA PHE A 132 6.85 -6.02 0.59
C PHE A 132 8.18 -5.69 -0.08
N ARG A 133 8.20 -5.68 -1.41
CA ARG A 133 9.36 -5.26 -2.19
C ARG A 133 9.27 -3.75 -2.43
N MET A 134 9.73 -2.99 -1.44
CA MET A 134 9.56 -1.52 -1.42
C MET A 134 10.27 -0.79 -2.57
N ASN A 135 11.22 -1.41 -3.28
CA ASN A 135 11.85 -0.82 -4.47
C ASN A 135 11.13 -1.17 -5.79
N THR A 136 9.91 -1.70 -5.71
CA THR A 136 9.11 -2.11 -6.86
C THR A 136 7.73 -1.45 -6.81
N SER A 137 7.01 -1.54 -7.93
CA SER A 137 5.60 -1.22 -8.06
C SER A 137 4.86 -2.34 -8.77
N THR A 138 3.56 -2.43 -8.54
CA THR A 138 2.66 -3.38 -9.17
C THR A 138 1.91 -2.71 -10.30
N GLY A 139 1.65 -3.44 -11.38
CA GLY A 139 0.90 -2.91 -12.50
C GLY A 139 0.28 -3.96 -13.41
N ALA A 140 0.05 -3.56 -14.65
CA ALA A 140 -0.33 -4.46 -15.74
C ALA A 140 0.53 -4.18 -16.97
N PRO A 141 0.88 -5.21 -17.75
CA PRO A 141 1.61 -5.03 -19.00
C PRO A 141 0.74 -4.28 -20.03
N PRO A 142 1.35 -3.76 -21.10
CA PRO A 142 0.62 -3.28 -22.26
C PRO A 142 -0.33 -4.33 -22.84
N ASP A 143 -1.51 -3.89 -23.24
CA ASP A 143 -2.47 -4.70 -23.97
C ASP A 143 -3.18 -3.87 -25.05
N TYR A 144 -4.16 -4.48 -25.72
CA TYR A 144 -4.93 -3.85 -26.79
C TYR A 144 -5.69 -2.59 -26.32
N PHE A 145 -6.09 -2.54 -25.04
CA PHE A 145 -6.85 -1.44 -24.44
C PHE A 145 -5.95 -0.37 -23.81
N ALA A 146 -4.78 -0.76 -23.30
CA ALA A 146 -3.82 0.09 -22.63
C ALA A 146 -2.42 -0.09 -23.21
N LYS A 147 -2.09 0.66 -24.28
CA LYS A 147 -0.81 0.57 -24.99
C LYS A 147 0.44 0.83 -24.12
N ASN A 148 0.29 1.60 -23.04
CA ASN A 148 1.38 1.90 -22.11
C ASN A 148 1.37 1.00 -20.86
N GLY A 149 0.48 0.01 -20.81
CA GLY A 149 0.19 -0.73 -19.59
C GLY A 149 -0.31 0.18 -18.47
N GLN A 150 -0.19 -0.29 -17.24
CA GLN A 150 -0.62 0.44 -16.05
C GLN A 150 0.44 0.31 -14.96
N ASN A 151 0.69 1.39 -14.23
CA ASN A 151 1.36 1.34 -12.94
C ASN A 151 0.34 1.71 -11.86
N TRP A 152 0.09 0.81 -10.92
CA TRP A 152 -0.86 1.01 -9.81
C TRP A 152 -0.21 1.59 -8.55
N GLY A 153 1.12 1.68 -8.50
CA GLY A 153 1.87 2.44 -7.49
C GLY A 153 2.21 1.71 -6.19
N PHE A 154 1.59 0.56 -5.92
CA PHE A 154 1.84 -0.21 -4.68
C PHE A 154 2.91 -1.29 -4.84
N PRO A 155 3.72 -1.57 -3.80
CA PRO A 155 4.80 -2.56 -3.88
C PRO A 155 4.28 -3.98 -4.13
N THR A 156 5.10 -4.82 -4.77
CA THR A 156 4.80 -6.26 -4.87
C THR A 156 5.10 -6.97 -3.54
N TYR A 157 4.56 -8.17 -3.37
CA TYR A 157 4.83 -8.99 -2.20
C TYR A 157 6.23 -9.64 -2.24
N ASN A 158 6.82 -9.77 -1.06
CA ASN A 158 7.94 -10.65 -0.81
C ASN A 158 7.41 -12.02 -0.35
N TRP A 159 6.90 -12.81 -1.30
CA TRP A 159 6.30 -14.11 -1.02
C TRP A 159 7.25 -15.08 -0.30
N GLU A 160 8.54 -14.95 -0.55
CA GLU A 160 9.60 -15.72 0.09
C GLU A 160 9.69 -15.39 1.58
N GLU A 161 9.61 -14.10 1.95
CA GLU A 161 9.56 -13.69 3.37
C GLU A 161 8.25 -14.15 4.03
N MET A 162 7.11 -13.90 3.37
CA MET A 162 5.80 -14.31 3.88
C MET A 162 5.70 -15.84 4.08
N SER A 163 6.40 -16.64 3.28
CA SER A 163 6.35 -18.10 3.44
C SER A 163 6.96 -18.59 4.75
N LYS A 164 7.88 -17.82 5.36
CA LYS A 164 8.62 -18.22 6.57
C LYS A 164 7.73 -18.38 7.81
N ASP A 165 6.63 -17.64 7.88
CA ASP A 165 5.63 -17.73 8.97
C ASP A 165 4.31 -18.40 8.50
N ASN A 166 4.40 -19.13 7.39
CA ASN A 166 3.27 -19.78 6.71
C ASN A 166 2.19 -18.76 6.26
N TYR A 167 2.60 -17.56 5.84
CA TYR A 167 1.73 -16.49 5.35
C TYR A 167 0.87 -15.86 6.46
N GLY A 168 1.46 -15.61 7.63
CA GLY A 168 0.78 -15.10 8.82
C GLY A 168 -0.02 -13.82 8.57
N TRP A 169 0.57 -12.84 7.88
CA TRP A 169 -0.10 -11.59 7.52
C TRP A 169 -1.35 -11.81 6.65
N TRP A 170 -1.27 -12.67 5.63
CA TRP A 170 -2.40 -13.00 4.77
C TRP A 170 -3.51 -13.77 5.51
N ARG A 171 -3.15 -14.72 6.38
CA ARG A 171 -4.13 -15.40 7.23
C ARG A 171 -4.85 -14.42 8.15
N ALA A 172 -4.12 -13.50 8.81
CA ALA A 172 -4.72 -12.49 9.66
C ALA A 172 -5.70 -11.58 8.89
N ARG A 173 -5.31 -11.16 7.68
CA ARG A 173 -6.15 -10.36 6.77
C ARG A 173 -7.46 -11.07 6.43
N LEU A 174 -7.39 -12.35 6.06
CA LEU A 174 -8.58 -13.16 5.75
C LEU A 174 -9.44 -13.44 6.99
N THR A 175 -8.83 -13.70 8.15
CA THR A 175 -9.54 -13.89 9.42
C THR A 175 -10.32 -12.64 9.81
N GLN A 176 -9.74 -11.45 9.65
CA GLN A 176 -10.42 -10.20 9.98
C GLN A 176 -11.62 -9.94 9.06
N MET A 177 -11.48 -10.22 7.76
CA MET A 177 -12.62 -10.16 6.84
C MET A 177 -13.70 -11.20 7.17
N GLY A 178 -13.27 -12.38 7.67
CA GLY A 178 -14.06 -13.48 8.22
C GLY A 178 -15.18 -13.08 9.16
N LYS A 179 -14.95 -12.01 9.92
CA LYS A 179 -15.90 -11.50 10.92
C LYS A 179 -17.20 -10.98 10.28
N TYR A 180 -17.13 -10.48 9.04
CA TYR A 180 -18.24 -9.73 8.44
C TYR A 180 -18.84 -10.43 7.21
N PHE A 181 -18.00 -10.93 6.30
CA PHE A 181 -18.48 -11.40 5.00
C PHE A 181 -18.48 -12.93 4.91
N THR A 182 -19.40 -13.47 4.12
CA THR A 182 -19.53 -14.92 3.90
C THR A 182 -18.67 -15.40 2.73
N ALA A 183 -18.40 -14.51 1.78
CA ALA A 183 -17.55 -14.79 0.62
C ALA A 183 -16.72 -13.55 0.28
N TYR A 184 -15.62 -13.73 -0.44
CA TYR A 184 -14.74 -12.65 -0.87
C TYR A 184 -14.48 -12.73 -2.36
N ARG A 185 -14.45 -11.57 -3.02
CA ARG A 185 -13.65 -11.40 -4.22
C ARG A 185 -12.23 -11.04 -3.78
N ILE A 186 -11.25 -11.75 -4.29
CA ILE A 186 -9.87 -11.27 -4.25
C ILE A 186 -9.63 -10.63 -5.61
N ASP A 187 -9.46 -9.31 -5.59
CA ASP A 187 -9.14 -8.56 -6.80
C ASP A 187 -7.81 -9.04 -7.38
N HIS A 188 -7.69 -9.04 -8.70
CA HIS A 188 -6.49 -9.43 -9.42
C HIS A 188 -5.85 -10.75 -8.92
N ILE A 189 -6.67 -11.80 -8.70
CA ILE A 189 -6.23 -13.10 -8.17
C ILE A 189 -5.04 -13.73 -8.92
N LEU A 190 -4.87 -13.40 -10.22
CA LEU A 190 -3.72 -13.84 -11.01
C LEU A 190 -2.38 -13.43 -10.39
N GLY A 191 -2.36 -12.34 -9.63
CA GLY A 191 -1.20 -11.85 -8.88
C GLY A 191 -0.61 -12.83 -7.86
N PHE A 192 -1.40 -13.82 -7.41
CA PHE A 192 -0.90 -14.92 -6.57
C PHE A 192 -0.05 -15.94 -7.36
N PHE A 193 -0.28 -16.05 -8.68
CA PHE A 193 0.50 -16.93 -9.55
C PHE A 193 1.68 -16.20 -10.17
N ARG A 194 1.42 -15.00 -10.70
CA ARG A 194 2.43 -14.08 -11.23
C ARG A 194 1.89 -12.66 -11.23
N ILE A 195 2.70 -11.71 -10.79
CA ILE A 195 2.36 -10.30 -10.78
C ILE A 195 3.25 -9.53 -11.76
N TRP A 196 2.72 -8.51 -12.43
CA TRP A 196 3.54 -7.60 -13.22
C TRP A 196 4.25 -6.63 -12.29
N GLU A 197 5.55 -6.86 -12.09
CA GLU A 197 6.44 -6.09 -11.24
C GLU A 197 7.19 -5.06 -12.08
N LEU A 198 7.12 -3.81 -11.64
CA LEU A 198 7.76 -2.64 -12.23
C LEU A 198 8.84 -2.12 -11.28
N PRO A 199 9.89 -1.45 -11.78
CA PRO A 199 10.69 -0.56 -10.96
C PRO A 199 9.82 0.53 -10.32
N ASP A 200 10.14 0.95 -9.10
CA ASP A 200 9.37 1.96 -8.35
C ASP A 200 9.25 3.32 -9.06
N HIS A 201 10.28 3.71 -9.82
CA HIS A 201 10.33 4.95 -10.59
C HIS A 201 9.62 4.86 -11.95
N ALA A 202 9.03 3.71 -12.31
CA ALA A 202 8.33 3.55 -13.58
C ALA A 202 7.08 4.45 -13.63
N MET A 203 6.94 5.28 -14.67
CA MET A 203 5.73 6.10 -14.84
C MET A 203 4.60 5.34 -15.54
N THR A 204 4.92 4.28 -16.29
CA THR A 204 3.98 3.48 -17.07
C THR A 204 4.18 1.99 -16.79
N GLY A 205 3.33 1.13 -17.35
CA GLY A 205 3.46 -0.33 -17.24
C GLY A 205 4.44 -0.96 -18.23
N LEU A 206 5.18 -0.18 -19.02
CA LEU A 206 6.01 -0.68 -20.13
C LEU A 206 7.24 -1.47 -19.66
N ILE A 207 7.91 -1.02 -18.61
CA ILE A 207 9.22 -1.53 -18.20
C ILE A 207 9.15 -2.58 -17.08
N GLY A 208 8.10 -3.40 -17.10
CA GLY A 208 7.86 -4.42 -16.08
C GLY A 208 8.29 -5.82 -16.49
N LYS A 209 8.13 -6.75 -15.56
CA LYS A 209 8.28 -8.18 -15.80
C LYS A 209 7.30 -8.96 -14.94
N PHE A 210 6.92 -10.16 -15.38
CA PHE A 210 6.19 -11.06 -14.49
C PHE A 210 7.10 -11.54 -13.37
N ARG A 211 6.55 -11.66 -12.15
CA ARG A 211 7.21 -12.28 -11.01
C ARG A 211 6.27 -13.33 -10.38
N PRO A 212 6.69 -14.60 -10.30
CA PRO A 212 7.89 -15.16 -10.92
C PRO A 212 7.86 -15.05 -12.46
N SER A 213 9.05 -14.99 -13.06
CA SER A 213 9.26 -15.11 -14.51
C SER A 213 10.22 -16.25 -14.81
N ILE A 214 10.07 -16.81 -16.01
CA ILE A 214 11.10 -17.64 -16.62
C ILE A 214 12.00 -16.67 -17.38
N PRO A 215 13.26 -16.47 -16.97
CA PRO A 215 14.18 -15.58 -17.68
C PRO A 215 14.61 -16.20 -19.01
N LEU A 216 14.93 -15.35 -19.98
CA LEU A 216 15.66 -15.75 -21.19
C LEU A 216 17.16 -15.71 -20.90
N SER A 217 17.91 -16.69 -21.40
CA SER A 217 19.37 -16.72 -21.32
C SER A 217 19.99 -15.71 -22.29
N GLN A 218 21.22 -15.28 -22.00
CA GLN A 218 21.97 -14.41 -22.91
C GLN A 218 22.15 -15.09 -24.29
N GLU A 219 22.44 -16.39 -24.31
CA GLU A 219 22.60 -17.15 -25.55
C GLU A 219 21.30 -17.28 -26.35
N GLU A 220 20.13 -17.29 -25.71
CA GLU A 220 18.83 -17.23 -26.39
C GLU A 220 18.65 -15.88 -27.09
N LEU A 221 18.96 -14.78 -26.40
CA LEU A 221 18.82 -13.43 -26.95
C LEU A 221 19.81 -13.18 -28.11
N GLU A 222 21.07 -13.62 -27.97
CA GLU A 222 22.09 -13.46 -29.01
C GLU A 222 21.75 -14.24 -30.28
N ARG A 223 21.18 -15.45 -30.15
CA ARG A 223 20.70 -16.24 -31.30
C ARG A 223 19.59 -15.54 -32.08
N GLU A 224 18.77 -14.74 -31.40
CA GLU A 224 17.73 -13.90 -32.01
C GLU A 224 18.26 -12.54 -32.48
N GLY A 225 19.58 -12.32 -32.46
CA GLY A 225 20.23 -11.09 -32.92
C GLY A 225 20.21 -9.94 -31.91
N ILE A 226 19.84 -10.22 -30.65
CA ILE A 226 19.86 -9.27 -29.54
C ILE A 226 21.15 -9.47 -28.74
N TRP A 227 22.20 -8.73 -29.09
CA TRP A 227 23.55 -8.94 -28.53
C TRP A 227 24.14 -7.69 -27.84
N ASP A 228 23.75 -6.48 -28.24
CA ASP A 228 24.26 -5.23 -27.65
C ASP A 228 23.44 -4.84 -26.41
N PHE A 229 23.55 -5.62 -25.34
CA PHE A 229 22.79 -5.40 -24.11
C PHE A 229 23.11 -4.06 -23.45
N ASP A 230 24.36 -3.58 -23.55
CA ASP A 230 24.74 -2.28 -22.99
C ASP A 230 23.98 -1.15 -23.69
N ARG A 231 23.88 -1.19 -25.03
CA ARG A 231 23.04 -0.24 -25.76
C ARG A 231 21.56 -0.40 -25.43
N LEU A 232 21.05 -1.62 -25.43
CA LEU A 232 19.61 -1.90 -25.31
C LEU A 232 19.05 -1.67 -23.91
N THR A 233 19.91 -1.63 -22.89
CA THR A 233 19.52 -1.35 -21.50
C THR A 233 19.70 0.12 -21.10
N ARG A 234 20.25 0.95 -22.00
CA ARG A 234 20.42 2.39 -21.78
C ARG A 234 19.38 3.19 -22.58
N PRO A 235 18.76 4.22 -22.00
CA PRO A 235 17.88 5.11 -22.76
C PRO A 235 18.63 5.74 -23.93
N TYR A 236 18.04 5.70 -25.13
CA TYR A 236 18.57 6.37 -26.32
C TYR A 236 17.58 7.43 -26.79
N VAL A 237 17.66 8.62 -26.18
CA VAL A 237 16.77 9.74 -26.50
C VAL A 237 17.45 10.66 -27.50
N ARG A 238 16.93 10.70 -28.72
CA ARG A 238 17.45 11.56 -29.78
C ARG A 238 16.91 12.98 -29.68
N LYS A 239 17.63 13.94 -30.26
CA LYS A 239 17.21 15.34 -30.34
C LYS A 239 15.83 15.49 -30.97
N GLU A 240 15.57 14.78 -32.07
CA GLU A 240 14.30 14.86 -32.80
C GLU A 240 13.12 14.47 -31.91
N PHE A 241 13.30 13.45 -31.06
CA PHE A 241 12.29 13.02 -30.09
C PHE A 241 11.97 14.14 -29.08
N LEU A 242 12.99 14.83 -28.58
CA LEU A 242 12.78 15.95 -27.65
C LEU A 242 12.07 17.12 -28.33
N GLN A 243 12.42 17.43 -29.58
CA GLN A 243 11.79 18.50 -30.35
C GLN A 243 10.31 18.19 -30.63
N GLU A 244 10.00 16.95 -31.00
CA GLU A 244 8.63 16.50 -31.26
C GLU A 244 7.75 16.55 -30.01
N ASN A 245 8.29 16.18 -28.84
CA ASN A 245 7.50 16.09 -27.60
C ASN A 245 7.43 17.41 -26.81
N PHE A 246 8.46 18.27 -26.89
CA PHE A 246 8.58 19.46 -26.04
C PHE A 246 8.65 20.78 -26.80
N GLY A 247 8.66 20.77 -28.14
CA GLY A 247 8.66 21.98 -28.97
C GLY A 247 9.84 22.90 -28.60
N ASP A 248 9.59 24.21 -28.51
CA ASP A 248 10.62 25.21 -28.19
C ASP A 248 11.30 25.00 -26.84
N SER A 249 10.65 24.29 -25.91
CA SER A 249 11.20 23.97 -24.58
C SER A 249 12.22 22.83 -24.60
N TRP A 250 12.46 22.17 -25.74
CA TRP A 250 13.32 20.97 -25.80
C TRP A 250 14.74 21.22 -25.28
N ILE A 251 15.30 22.41 -25.48
CA ILE A 251 16.65 22.78 -25.01
C ILE A 251 16.67 22.82 -23.47
N LEU A 252 15.67 23.44 -22.86
CA LEU A 252 15.54 23.53 -21.41
C LEU A 252 15.37 22.14 -20.78
N ILE A 253 14.59 21.27 -21.43
CA ILE A 253 14.40 19.88 -20.98
C ILE A 253 15.69 19.07 -21.11
N ALA A 254 16.39 19.18 -22.24
CA ALA A 254 17.67 18.50 -22.46
C ALA A 254 18.69 18.90 -21.38
N ALA A 255 18.87 20.20 -21.14
CA ALA A 255 19.85 20.73 -20.18
C ALA A 255 19.57 20.32 -18.73
N ASN A 256 18.30 20.24 -18.33
CA ASN A 256 17.93 19.94 -16.94
C ASN A 256 17.83 18.44 -16.63
N PHE A 257 17.49 17.61 -17.63
CA PHE A 257 17.11 16.21 -17.39
C PHE A 257 17.97 15.17 -18.11
N PHE A 258 18.87 15.55 -19.03
CA PHE A 258 19.70 14.62 -19.79
C PHE A 258 21.20 14.89 -19.59
N LYS A 259 21.89 13.98 -18.89
CA LYS A 259 23.34 14.07 -18.63
C LYS A 259 24.17 14.08 -19.92
N GLU A 260 23.76 13.33 -20.94
CA GLU A 260 24.49 13.21 -22.22
C GLU A 260 24.54 14.51 -23.02
N TYR A 261 23.73 15.51 -22.68
CA TYR A 261 23.75 16.83 -23.31
C TYR A 261 24.79 17.78 -22.67
N LEU A 262 25.24 17.50 -21.44
CA LEU A 262 26.29 18.28 -20.77
C LEU A 262 27.67 17.90 -21.30
N ASP A 263 27.92 16.61 -21.55
CA ASP A 263 29.23 16.10 -21.99
C ASP A 263 29.56 16.37 -23.47
N ARG A 264 28.64 16.94 -24.26
CA ARG A 264 28.87 17.28 -25.69
C ARG A 264 29.18 18.75 -25.95
N TYR A 265 29.24 19.57 -24.90
CA TYR A 265 29.55 21.00 -24.98
C TYR A 265 30.73 21.44 -24.10
N GLU A 266 31.54 20.49 -23.61
CA GLU A 266 32.91 20.73 -23.11
C GLU A 266 33.96 20.25 -24.10
#